data_AF-A0AAD4Y8N6-F1
#
_entry.id   AF-A0AAD4Y8N6-F1
#
_cell.length_a   1.000
_cell.length_b   1.000
_cell.length_c   1.000
_cell.angle_alpha   90.00
_cell.angle_beta   90.00
_cell.angle_gamma   90.00
#
_symmetry.space_group_name_H-M   'P 1'
#
loop_
_entity.id
_entity.type
_entity.pdbx_description
1 polymer ?
#
loop_
_entity_poly.entity_id
_entity_poly.type
_entity_poly.pdbx_seq_one_letter_code
_entity_poly.pdbx_strand_id
1 'polypeptide(L)'
;MQSLKQLYKKDTVIISIFQPRWTDFPDRIPDVGFVGRWWVLGARMRDYDINDDEFLHLPAHLRIVGPHQLQLEANELLFDEKYKPVVLTDDQVNQALWEDQVLQKEKDQLALSQPDSLLPSEVAR
;
A
#
# COMPACT_ATOMS: atom_id res chain seq x y z
N MET A 1 -29.83 37.15 57.88
CA MET A 1 -29.48 37.85 56.62
C MET A 1 -28.01 37.76 56.21
N GLN A 2 -27.03 37.61 57.12
CA GLN A 2 -25.60 37.56 56.75
C GLN A 2 -25.17 36.26 56.02
N SER A 3 -25.76 35.12 56.37
CA SER A 3 -25.43 33.81 55.76
C SER A 3 -25.78 33.73 54.26
N LEU A 4 -26.94 34.26 53.86
CA LEU A 4 -27.37 34.30 52.44
C LEU A 4 -26.48 35.20 51.57
N LYS A 5 -26.00 36.34 52.12
CA LYS A 5 -25.06 37.22 51.42
C LYS A 5 -23.69 36.57 51.22
N GLN A 6 -23.24 35.76 52.18
CA GLN A 6 -21.99 35.00 52.05
C GLN A 6 -22.11 33.86 51.04
N LEU A 7 -23.23 33.16 51.00
CA LEU A 7 -23.50 32.10 50.03
C LEU A 7 -23.52 32.68 48.60
N TYR A 8 -24.30 33.74 48.36
CA TYR A 8 -24.37 34.40 47.06
C TYR A 8 -23.01 34.92 46.57
N LYS A 9 -22.20 35.47 47.49
CA LYS A 9 -20.84 35.93 47.17
C LYS A 9 -19.90 34.77 46.86
N LYS A 10 -19.99 33.65 47.58
CA LYS A 10 -19.25 32.43 47.27
C LYS A 10 -19.63 31.88 45.90
N ASP A 11 -20.92 31.78 45.61
CA ASP A 11 -21.41 31.22 44.35
C ASP A 11 -21.01 32.10 43.15
N THR A 12 -21.07 33.43 43.28
CA THR A 12 -20.64 34.37 42.24
C THR A 12 -19.14 34.27 41.97
N VAL A 13 -18.31 34.11 43.01
CA VAL A 13 -16.86 33.93 42.87
C VAL A 13 -16.55 32.58 42.23
N ILE A 14 -17.22 31.51 42.64
CA ILE A 14 -17.06 30.16 42.07
C ILE A 14 -17.45 30.15 40.59
N ILE A 15 -18.56 30.78 40.22
CA ILE A 15 -18.99 30.92 38.82
C ILE A 15 -17.94 31.69 38.01
N SER A 16 -17.38 32.78 38.56
CA SER A 16 -16.38 33.60 37.88
C SER A 16 -15.05 32.90 37.65
N ILE A 17 -14.60 32.01 38.55
CA ILE A 17 -13.33 31.27 38.38
C ILE A 17 -13.46 30.05 37.46
N PHE A 18 -14.68 29.56 37.25
CA PHE A 18 -14.99 28.48 36.31
C PHE A 18 -15.35 28.98 34.91
N GLN A 19 -15.48 30.30 34.70
CA GLN A 19 -15.66 30.83 33.36
C GLN A 19 -14.35 30.65 32.55
N PRO A 20 -14.44 30.16 31.31
CA PRO A 20 -13.27 30.10 30.44
C PRO A 20 -12.71 31.50 30.23
N ARG A 21 -11.38 31.62 30.22
CA ARG A 21 -10.73 32.91 29.96
C ARG A 21 -10.91 33.22 28.48
N TRP A 22 -11.05 34.50 28.13
CA TRP A 22 -11.09 34.96 26.73
C TRP A 22 -9.84 34.52 25.93
N THR A 23 -8.72 34.34 26.62
CA THR A 23 -7.48 33.80 26.04
C THR A 23 -7.61 32.35 25.60
N ASP A 24 -8.45 31.55 26.26
CA ASP A 24 -8.61 30.12 26.00
C ASP A 24 -9.72 29.85 24.98
N PHE A 25 -10.39 30.91 24.51
CA PHE A 25 -11.51 30.80 23.59
C PHE A 25 -11.11 30.21 22.23
N PRO A 26 -9.99 30.62 21.59
CA PRO A 26 -9.58 30.06 20.30
C PRO A 26 -9.37 28.54 20.35
N ASP A 27 -8.81 28.02 21.44
CA ASP A 27 -8.51 26.59 21.62
C ASP A 27 -9.76 25.73 21.84
N ARG A 28 -10.90 26.35 22.18
CA ARG A 28 -12.17 25.67 22.44
C ARG A 28 -13.06 25.58 21.20
N ILE A 29 -12.69 26.23 20.11
CA ILE A 29 -13.48 26.21 18.87
C ILE A 29 -13.20 24.88 18.15
N PRO A 30 -14.20 23.99 18.01
CA PRO A 30 -13.98 22.67 17.40
C PRO A 30 -13.81 22.74 15.87
N ASP A 31 -14.45 23.72 15.22
CA ASP A 31 -14.41 23.91 13.77
C ASP A 31 -14.81 25.35 13.39
N VAL A 32 -14.41 25.79 12.20
CA VAL A 32 -14.77 27.07 11.57
C VAL A 32 -15.54 26.78 10.29
N GLY A 33 -16.80 27.22 10.26
CA GLY A 33 -17.67 27.13 9.10
C GLY A 33 -17.62 28.41 8.25
N PHE A 34 -17.21 28.32 6.99
CA PHE A 34 -17.24 29.45 6.05
C PHE A 34 -17.74 28.99 4.67
N VAL A 35 -18.65 29.77 4.07
CA VAL A 35 -19.27 29.49 2.74
C VAL A 35 -19.92 28.10 2.70
N GLY A 36 -20.67 27.74 3.74
CA GLY A 36 -21.36 26.45 3.82
C GLY A 36 -20.44 25.23 3.96
N ARG A 37 -19.15 25.43 4.25
CA ARG A 37 -18.18 24.35 4.46
C ARG A 37 -17.62 24.40 5.87
N TRP A 38 -17.49 23.24 6.49
CA TRP A 38 -16.77 23.03 7.75
C TRP A 38 -15.32 22.68 7.44
N TRP A 39 -14.39 23.56 7.79
CA TRP A 39 -13.01 23.48 7.29
C TRP A 39 -12.19 22.42 8.03
N VAL A 40 -12.32 22.35 9.35
CA VAL A 40 -11.60 21.37 10.17
C VAL A 40 -12.16 19.98 9.93
N LEU A 41 -13.48 19.82 9.88
CA LEU A 41 -14.13 18.55 9.55
C LEU A 41 -13.75 18.09 8.14
N GLY A 42 -13.81 18.99 7.15
CA GLY A 42 -13.41 18.66 5.78
C GLY A 42 -11.94 18.26 5.65
N ALA A 43 -11.05 18.89 6.41
CA ALA A 43 -9.64 18.51 6.46
C ALA A 43 -9.43 17.14 7.11
N ARG A 44 -10.15 16.83 8.20
CA ARG A 44 -10.06 15.53 8.89
C ARG A 44 -10.67 14.38 8.08
N MET A 45 -11.68 14.66 7.27
CA MET A 45 -12.35 13.66 6.43
C MET A 45 -11.64 13.39 5.10
N ARG A 46 -10.60 14.16 4.73
CA ARG A 46 -9.94 14.03 3.42
C ARG A 46 -9.33 12.65 3.19
N ASP A 47 -8.66 12.12 4.20
CA ASP A 47 -7.87 10.88 4.13
C ASP A 47 -8.35 9.88 5.19
N TYR A 48 -9.66 9.88 5.51
CA TYR A 48 -10.23 9.11 6.61
C TYR A 48 -10.12 7.58 6.42
N ASP A 49 -10.02 7.12 5.18
CA ASP A 49 -9.84 5.73 4.80
C ASP A 49 -8.37 5.27 4.80
N ILE A 50 -7.42 6.20 4.96
CA ILE A 50 -5.98 5.90 4.98
C ILE A 50 -5.51 5.68 6.41
N ASN A 51 -4.90 4.52 6.64
CA ASN A 51 -4.29 4.16 7.93
C ASN A 51 -2.76 4.13 7.81
N ASP A 52 -2.08 5.22 8.19
CA ASP A 52 -0.61 5.35 8.09
C ASP A 52 0.16 4.29 8.89
N ASP A 53 -0.45 3.76 9.97
CA ASP A 53 0.18 2.74 10.83
C ASP A 53 0.42 1.43 10.08
N GLU A 54 -0.44 1.11 9.10
CA GLU A 54 -0.27 -0.07 8.25
C GLU A 54 1.01 0.01 7.43
N PHE A 55 1.49 1.20 7.08
CA PHE A 55 2.64 1.40 6.20
C PHE A 55 3.97 1.56 6.95
N LEU A 56 3.99 1.50 8.28
CA LEU A 56 5.22 1.69 9.08
C LEU A 56 6.32 0.67 8.79
N HIS A 57 5.94 -0.54 8.36
CA HIS A 57 6.88 -1.59 7.98
C HIS A 57 7.52 -1.37 6.60
N LEU A 58 7.01 -0.42 5.81
CA LEU A 58 7.54 -0.11 4.49
C LEU A 58 8.73 0.86 4.57
N PRO A 59 9.69 0.74 3.63
CA PRO A 59 10.73 1.75 3.43
C PRO A 59 10.16 3.15 3.21
N ALA A 60 10.90 4.18 3.63
CA ALA A 60 10.44 5.58 3.58
C ALA A 60 9.97 6.05 2.18
N HIS A 61 10.58 5.53 1.11
CA HIS A 61 10.21 5.90 -0.26
C HIS A 61 8.87 5.30 -0.74
N LEU A 62 8.35 4.26 -0.06
CA LEU A 62 7.04 3.65 -0.37
C LEU A 62 5.91 4.18 0.53
N ARG A 63 6.24 4.93 1.58
CA ARG A 63 5.25 5.51 2.50
C ARG A 63 4.66 6.83 2.00
N ILE A 64 5.20 7.37 0.92
CA ILE A 64 4.80 8.65 0.36
C ILE A 64 4.00 8.36 -0.91
N VAL A 65 2.74 8.77 -0.94
CA VAL A 65 1.89 8.70 -2.13
C VAL A 65 1.71 10.11 -2.69
N GLY A 66 2.22 10.33 -3.91
CA GLY A 66 2.04 11.57 -4.65
C GLY A 66 0.76 11.55 -5.49
N PRO A 67 0.18 12.72 -5.83
CA PRO A 67 -1.02 12.80 -6.68
C PRO A 67 -0.85 12.12 -8.04
N HIS A 68 0.36 12.15 -8.60
CA HIS A 68 0.69 11.53 -9.88
C HIS A 68 0.70 9.99 -9.81
N GLN A 69 0.96 9.39 -8.64
CA GLN A 69 0.94 7.93 -8.47
C GLN A 69 -0.47 7.37 -8.42
N LEU A 70 -1.46 8.22 -8.10
CA LEU A 70 -2.88 7.87 -8.12
C LEU A 70 -3.49 8.00 -9.54
N GLN A 71 -2.74 8.51 -10.51
CA GLN A 71 -3.20 8.63 -11.89
C GLN A 71 -3.06 7.29 -12.60
N LEU A 72 -4.20 6.69 -12.93
CA LEU A 72 -4.30 5.36 -13.54
C LEU A 72 -3.74 5.30 -14.97
N GLU A 73 -3.81 6.41 -15.70
CA GLU A 73 -3.50 6.48 -17.14
C GLU A 73 -2.10 5.92 -17.49
N ALA A 74 -1.07 6.31 -16.76
CA ALA A 74 0.28 5.81 -17.00
C ALA A 74 0.42 4.31 -16.70
N ASN A 75 -0.25 3.82 -15.65
CA ASN A 75 -0.21 2.41 -15.26
C ASN A 75 -0.97 1.53 -16.27
N GLU A 76 -2.09 2.00 -16.80
CA GLU A 76 -2.86 1.28 -17.85
C GLU A 76 -2.03 1.14 -19.13
N LEU A 77 -1.36 2.21 -19.57
CA LEU A 77 -0.49 2.16 -20.74
C LEU A 77 0.69 1.18 -20.56
N LEU A 78 1.32 1.17 -19.39
CA LEU A 78 2.38 0.22 -19.05
C LEU A 78 1.86 -1.22 -18.98
N PHE A 79 0.63 -1.40 -18.51
CA PHE A 79 -0.01 -2.71 -18.47
C PHE A 79 -0.24 -3.25 -19.90
N ASP A 80 -0.73 -2.42 -20.81
CA ASP A 80 -0.94 -2.79 -22.22
C ASP A 80 0.38 -3.13 -22.94
N GLU A 81 1.47 -2.45 -22.58
CA GLU A 81 2.78 -2.71 -23.15
C GLU A 81 3.30 -4.12 -22.87
N LYS A 82 2.91 -4.73 -21.75
CA LYS A 82 3.25 -6.12 -21.43
C LYS A 82 2.79 -7.12 -22.50
N TYR A 83 1.72 -6.82 -23.22
CA TYR A 83 1.14 -7.70 -24.24
C TYR A 83 1.74 -7.48 -25.64
N LYS A 84 2.68 -6.54 -25.79
CA LYS A 84 3.36 -6.33 -27.06
C LYS A 84 4.18 -7.59 -27.41
N PRO A 85 4.02 -8.15 -28.62
CA PRO A 85 4.76 -9.32 -29.02
C PRO A 85 6.25 -9.00 -29.06
N VAL A 86 7.06 -9.90 -28.49
CA VAL A 86 8.52 -9.82 -28.61
C VAL A 86 8.89 -10.19 -30.04
N VAL A 87 9.49 -9.25 -30.77
CA VAL A 87 10.02 -9.52 -32.11
C VAL A 87 11.42 -10.10 -31.97
N LEU A 88 11.58 -11.36 -32.36
CA LEU A 88 12.89 -12.01 -32.44
C LEU A 88 13.51 -11.75 -33.81
N THR A 89 14.81 -11.47 -33.79
CA THR A 89 15.62 -11.43 -35.03
C THR A 89 15.95 -12.85 -35.47
N ASP A 90 16.20 -13.05 -36.77
CA ASP A 90 16.55 -14.37 -37.32
C ASP A 90 17.74 -15.00 -36.60
N ASP A 91 18.72 -14.20 -36.19
CA ASP A 91 19.90 -14.67 -35.43
C ASP A 91 19.52 -15.25 -34.06
N GLN A 92 18.56 -14.64 -33.36
CA GLN A 92 18.07 -15.14 -32.07
C GLN A 92 17.24 -16.42 -32.23
N VAL A 93 16.45 -16.51 -33.31
CA VAL A 93 15.71 -17.73 -33.65
C VAL A 93 16.69 -18.86 -33.98
N ASN A 94 17.70 -18.57 -34.80
CA ASN A 94 18.72 -19.54 -35.18
C ASN A 94 19.53 -20.02 -33.97
N GLN A 95 19.87 -19.12 -33.06
CA GLN A 95 20.55 -19.47 -31.82
C GLN A 95 19.67 -20.39 -30.95
N ALA A 96 18.40 -20.06 -30.74
CA ALA A 96 17.48 -20.90 -29.97
C ALA A 96 17.30 -22.30 -30.59
N LEU A 97 17.17 -22.38 -31.92
CA LEU A 97 17.08 -23.65 -32.63
C LEU A 97 18.35 -24.51 -32.48
N TRP A 98 19.53 -23.87 -32.46
CA TRP A 98 20.79 -24.56 -32.24
C TRP A 98 20.90 -25.09 -30.81
N GLU A 99 20.50 -24.28 -29.82
CA GLU A 99 20.47 -24.66 -28.40
C GLU A 99 19.55 -25.87 -28.17
N ASP A 100 18.34 -25.86 -28.74
CA ASP A 100 17.40 -26.98 -28.67
C ASP A 100 17.96 -28.26 -29.31
N GLN A 101 18.63 -28.16 -30.46
CA GLN A 101 19.27 -29.30 -31.11
C GLN A 101 20.40 -29.90 -30.28
N VAL A 102 21.21 -29.06 -29.63
CA VAL A 102 22.30 -29.51 -28.76
C VAL A 102 21.76 -30.23 -27.54
N LEU A 103 20.74 -29.66 -26.89
CA LEU A 103 20.07 -30.29 -25.74
C LEU A 103 19.44 -31.63 -26.09
N GLN A 104 18.84 -31.75 -27.29
CA GLN A 104 18.29 -33.03 -27.74
C GLN A 104 19.38 -34.09 -27.94
N LYS A 105 20.49 -33.72 -28.59
CA LYS A 105 21.63 -34.63 -28.77
C LYS A 105 22.27 -35.05 -27.45
N GLU A 106 22.32 -34.15 -26.47
CA GLU A 106 22.81 -34.49 -25.13
C GLU A 106 21.89 -35.49 -24.43
N LYS A 107 20.56 -35.28 -24.50
CA LYS A 107 19.58 -36.22 -23.98
C LYS A 107 19.67 -37.59 -24.65
N ASP A 108 19.82 -37.64 -25.96
CA ASP A 108 19.93 -38.89 -26.71
C ASP A 108 21.21 -39.65 -26.33
N GLN A 109 22.34 -38.93 -26.18
CA GLN A 109 23.60 -39.51 -25.70
C GLN A 109 23.51 -40.00 -24.26
N LEU A 110 22.82 -39.26 -23.39
CA LEU A 110 22.56 -39.68 -22.01
C LEU A 110 21.71 -40.95 -21.99
N ALA A 111 20.67 -41.04 -22.82
CA ALA A 111 19.83 -42.24 -22.95
C ALA A 111 20.60 -43.45 -23.50
N LEU A 112 21.54 -43.24 -24.43
CA LEU A 112 22.46 -44.27 -24.95
C LEU A 112 23.55 -44.68 -23.95
N SER A 113 23.94 -43.77 -23.04
CA SER A 113 24.94 -44.03 -22.00
C SER A 113 24.35 -44.61 -20.71
N GLN A 114 23.02 -44.58 -20.55
CA GLN A 114 22.35 -45.33 -19.49
C GLN A 114 22.50 -46.83 -19.80
N PRO A 115 23.16 -47.63 -18.95
CA PRO A 115 23.21 -49.06 -19.16
C PRO A 115 21.78 -49.61 -19.04
N ASP A 116 21.40 -50.46 -20.01
CA ASP A 116 20.24 -51.35 -19.96
C ASP A 116 20.26 -52.14 -18.64
N SER A 117 19.67 -51.58 -17.58
CA SER A 117 19.29 -52.34 -16.39
C SER A 117 17.86 -52.81 -16.57
N LEU A 118 17.61 -53.58 -17.64
CA LEU A 118 16.40 -54.36 -17.81
C LEU A 118 16.79 -55.83 -17.96
N LEU A 119 16.94 -56.50 -16.81
CA LEU A 119 16.77 -57.95 -16.71
C LEU A 119 15.28 -58.17 -16.38
N PRO A 120 14.48 -58.81 -17.25
CA PRO A 120 13.23 -59.41 -16.81
C PRO A 120 13.59 -60.58 -15.90
N SER A 121 13.33 -60.47 -14.60
CA SER A 121 13.39 -61.62 -13.71
C SER A 121 12.20 -62.53 -14.01
N GLU A 122 12.32 -63.36 -15.04
CA GLU A 122 11.41 -64.46 -15.28
C GLU A 122 11.97 -65.74 -14.64
N VAL A 123 11.21 -66.27 -13.67
CA VAL A 123 11.14 -67.66 -13.17
C VAL A 123 12.31 -68.19 -12.33
N ALA A 124 12.02 -68.39 -11.03
CA ALA A 124 12.29 -69.65 -10.33
C ALA A 124 11.38 -69.80 -9.10
N ARG A 125 10.44 -70.76 -9.19
CA ARG A 125 9.75 -71.57 -8.15
C ARG A 125 9.48 -70.97 -6.76
#